data_AF-A0A164DY93-F1
#
_entry.id   AF-A0A164DY93-F1
#
_cell.length_a   1.000
_cell.length_b   1.000
_cell.length_c   1.000
_cell.angle_alpha   90.00
_cell.angle_beta   90.00
_cell.angle_gamma   90.00
#
_symmetry.space_group_name_H-M   'P 1'
#
loop_
_entity.id
_entity.type
_entity.pdbx_description
1 polymer ?
#
loop_
_entity_poly.entity_id
_entity_poly.type
_entity_poly.pdbx_seq_one_letter_code
_entity_poly.pdbx_strand_id
1 'polypeptide(L)'
;MGLVIGLDYRNPFISPYKEFQRWKLHPSVKPLLEGAKRIGYGARALNEGGLQSIPKLTFPGGCLVGCSPGFMNVPKIKGTHNAMKSAMLAAESIFDTISSDIKQETVGVNPVVYEERIRNSCLWKELQSVRNVRPSFSSSLGLYGGLMYTGLFYVLGRGKEPWDIYTSR
;
A
#
# COMPACT_ATOMS: atom_id res chain seq x y z
N MET A 1 -9.76 16.67 6.98
CA MET A 1 -10.50 15.79 6.04
C MET A 1 -9.74 15.66 4.73
N GLY A 2 -9.96 14.58 3.98
CA GLY A 2 -9.34 14.33 2.68
C GLY A 2 -10.19 13.34 1.86
N LEU A 3 -9.87 13.23 0.57
CA LEU A 3 -10.49 12.29 -0.36
C LEU A 3 -9.38 11.57 -1.14
N VAL A 4 -9.57 10.27 -1.37
CA VAL A 4 -8.68 9.45 -2.19
C VAL A 4 -9.40 9.10 -3.49
N ILE A 5 -8.68 9.18 -4.60
CA ILE A 5 -9.13 8.72 -5.92
C ILE A 5 -8.00 7.85 -6.48
N GLY A 6 -8.31 6.61 -6.86
CA GLY A 6 -7.38 5.72 -7.54
C GLY A 6 -7.00 6.30 -8.90
N LEU A 7 -5.74 6.17 -9.32
CA LEU A 7 -5.25 6.74 -10.58
C LEU A 7 -5.60 5.87 -11.80
N ASP A 8 -6.39 4.82 -11.61
CA ASP A 8 -6.97 3.93 -12.61
C ASP A 8 -8.29 4.46 -13.20
N TYR A 9 -8.65 5.74 -12.99
CA TYR A 9 -9.83 6.34 -13.61
C TYR A 9 -9.67 6.48 -15.13
N ARG A 10 -10.75 6.23 -15.87
CA ARG A 10 -10.74 6.29 -17.34
C ARG A 10 -11.09 7.65 -17.92
N ASN A 11 -11.88 8.45 -17.20
CA ASN A 11 -12.39 9.72 -17.70
C ASN A 11 -11.31 10.82 -17.57
N PRO A 12 -10.79 11.39 -18.68
CA PRO A 12 -9.73 12.40 -18.64
C PRO A 12 -10.20 13.75 -18.07
N PHE A 13 -11.52 13.96 -17.94
CA PHE A 13 -12.09 15.19 -17.39
C PHE A 13 -12.21 15.18 -15.86
N ILE A 14 -11.92 14.05 -15.19
CA ILE A 14 -11.92 14.00 -13.73
C ILE A 14 -10.80 14.87 -13.17
N SER A 15 -11.16 15.71 -12.21
CA SER A 15 -10.21 16.47 -11.40
C SER A 15 -10.34 16.04 -9.95
N PRO A 16 -9.35 15.31 -9.38
CA PRO A 16 -9.42 14.86 -7.99
C PRO A 16 -9.61 16.00 -6.98
N TYR A 17 -9.05 17.17 -7.28
CA TYR A 17 -9.29 18.37 -6.49
C TYR A 17 -10.77 18.78 -6.52
N LYS A 18 -11.38 18.87 -7.71
CA LYS A 18 -12.79 19.28 -7.84
C LYS A 18 -13.74 18.26 -7.22
N GLU A 19 -13.47 16.97 -7.39
CA GLU A 19 -14.25 15.91 -6.73
C GLU A 19 -14.19 16.02 -5.21
N PHE A 20 -13.02 16.35 -4.65
CA PHE A 20 -12.91 16.62 -3.21
C PHE A 20 -13.69 17.88 -2.78
N GLN A 21 -13.63 18.97 -3.55
CA GLN A 21 -14.43 20.16 -3.25
C GLN A 21 -15.94 19.86 -3.31
N ARG A 22 -16.37 19.10 -4.32
CA ARG A 22 -17.76 18.66 -4.50
C ARG A 22 -18.22 17.76 -3.37
N TRP A 23 -17.40 16.80 -2.95
CA TRP A 23 -17.72 15.88 -1.85
C TRP A 23 -18.01 16.62 -0.54
N LYS A 24 -17.29 17.72 -0.25
CA LYS A 24 -17.55 18.54 0.94
C LYS A 24 -18.94 19.20 0.96
N LEU A 25 -19.58 19.34 -0.20
CA LEU A 25 -20.94 19.88 -0.33
C LEU A 25 -22.02 18.81 -0.08
N HIS A 26 -21.64 17.54 0.11
CA HIS A 26 -22.58 16.47 0.41
C HIS A 26 -23.40 16.81 1.67
N PRO A 27 -24.73 16.57 1.71
CA PRO A 27 -25.58 16.97 2.83
C PRO A 27 -25.14 16.44 4.20
N SER A 28 -24.49 15.27 4.26
CA SER A 28 -23.95 14.72 5.51
C SER A 28 -22.61 15.31 5.94
N VAL A 29 -21.91 16.04 5.06
CA VAL A 29 -20.57 16.60 5.31
C VAL A 29 -20.64 18.12 5.47
N LYS A 30 -21.42 18.81 4.64
CA LYS A 30 -21.52 20.27 4.63
C LYS A 30 -21.82 20.87 6.01
N PRO A 31 -22.78 20.36 6.81
CA PRO A 31 -23.07 20.93 8.14
C PRO A 31 -21.88 20.86 9.10
N LEU A 32 -20.99 19.87 8.94
CA LEU A 32 -19.79 19.72 9.77
C LEU A 32 -18.72 20.78 9.48
N LEU A 33 -18.88 21.54 8.39
CA LEU A 33 -17.94 22.56 7.93
C LEU A 33 -18.51 23.98 8.04
N GLU A 34 -19.77 24.15 8.46
CA GLU A 34 -20.38 25.47 8.62
C GLU A 34 -19.67 26.25 9.73
N GLY A 35 -19.26 27.49 9.43
CA GLY A 35 -18.44 28.31 10.33
C GLY A 35 -16.98 27.85 10.48
N ALA A 36 -16.58 26.71 9.91
CA ALA A 36 -15.21 26.22 10.01
C ALA A 36 -14.25 27.00 9.08
N LYS A 37 -13.01 27.21 9.55
CA LYS A 37 -11.94 27.85 8.77
C LYS A 37 -10.93 26.80 8.29
N ARG A 38 -10.66 26.77 6.98
CA ARG A 38 -9.56 25.95 6.42
C ARG A 38 -8.21 26.57 6.75
N ILE A 39 -7.34 25.82 7.42
CA ILE A 39 -5.99 26.27 7.82
C ILE A 39 -4.86 25.75 6.92
N GLY A 40 -5.13 24.74 6.09
CA GLY A 40 -4.11 24.12 5.23
C GLY A 40 -4.70 23.33 4.08
N TYR A 41 -3.85 22.96 3.13
CA TYR A 41 -4.15 22.05 2.03
C TYR A 41 -2.87 21.35 1.58
N GLY A 42 -2.99 20.07 1.22
CA GLY A 42 -1.91 19.29 0.65
C GLY A 42 -2.49 18.11 -0.14
N ALA A 43 -1.66 17.55 -1.02
CA ALA A 43 -1.98 16.37 -1.79
C ALA A 43 -0.73 15.47 -1.87
N ARG A 44 -0.94 14.16 -1.90
CA ARG A 44 0.12 13.17 -2.05
C ARG A 44 -0.44 11.93 -2.71
N ALA A 45 0.36 11.32 -3.60
CA ALA A 45 0.06 10.00 -4.11
C ALA A 45 0.30 8.93 -3.03
N LEU A 46 -0.45 7.84 -3.11
CA LEU A 46 -0.30 6.68 -2.26
C LEU A 46 -0.32 5.40 -3.09
N ASN A 47 0.35 4.35 -2.62
CA ASN A 47 0.41 3.08 -3.32
C ASN A 47 -0.89 2.30 -3.14
N GLU A 48 -1.45 1.78 -4.24
CA GLU A 48 -2.62 0.90 -4.18
C GLU A 48 -2.42 -0.49 -4.80
N GLY A 49 -1.20 -0.76 -5.29
CA GLY A 49 -0.86 -2.02 -5.96
C GLY A 49 -0.71 -3.24 -5.05
N GLY A 50 -0.55 -3.02 -3.73
CA GLY A 50 -0.50 -4.10 -2.74
C GLY A 50 0.67 -5.08 -2.92
N LEU A 51 0.48 -6.31 -2.43
CA LEU A 51 1.52 -7.35 -2.40
C LEU A 51 2.06 -7.67 -3.81
N GLN A 52 1.18 -7.70 -4.80
CA GLN A 52 1.47 -8.06 -6.19
C GLN A 52 2.42 -7.05 -6.88
N SER A 53 2.58 -5.86 -6.31
CA SER A 53 3.38 -4.78 -6.88
C SER A 53 4.72 -4.57 -6.17
N ILE A 54 5.07 -5.42 -5.19
CA ILE A 54 6.32 -5.30 -4.44
C ILE A 54 7.48 -5.77 -5.34
N PRO A 55 8.49 -4.91 -5.63
CA PRO A 55 9.63 -5.30 -6.45
C PRO A 55 10.68 -6.06 -5.62
N LYS A 56 11.77 -6.47 -6.27
CA LYS A 56 12.99 -6.88 -5.55
C LYS A 56 13.44 -5.75 -4.61
N LEU A 57 13.77 -6.09 -3.37
CA LEU A 57 13.98 -5.11 -2.31
C LEU A 57 15.44 -4.72 -2.11
N THR A 58 16.38 -5.47 -2.66
CA THR A 58 17.82 -5.34 -2.40
C THR A 58 18.61 -5.22 -3.71
N PHE A 59 19.70 -4.47 -3.65
CA PHE A 59 20.65 -4.31 -4.76
C PHE A 59 22.07 -4.04 -4.19
N PRO A 60 23.13 -4.23 -4.99
CA PRO A 60 24.48 -3.89 -4.56
C PRO A 60 24.60 -2.45 -4.05
N GLY A 61 24.89 -2.28 -2.75
CA GLY A 61 24.99 -0.97 -2.11
C GLY A 61 23.71 -0.42 -1.48
N GLY A 62 22.58 -1.14 -1.50
CA GLY A 62 21.37 -0.62 -0.85
C GLY A 62 20.14 -1.53 -0.85
N CYS A 63 19.07 -1.00 -0.25
CA CYS A 63 17.76 -1.66 -0.20
C CYS A 63 16.60 -0.64 -0.18
N LEU A 64 15.40 -1.10 -0.55
CA LEU A 64 14.18 -0.31 -0.60
C LEU A 64 13.33 -0.53 0.66
N VAL A 65 12.91 0.57 1.29
CA VAL A 65 12.09 0.57 2.52
C VAL A 65 10.87 1.47 2.38
N GLY A 66 9.86 1.26 3.22
CA GLY A 66 8.74 2.17 3.35
C GLY A 66 7.68 2.03 2.25
N CYS A 67 7.11 3.18 1.85
CA CYS A 67 6.14 3.24 0.76
C CYS A 67 6.81 3.24 -0.62
N SER A 68 8.14 3.39 -0.71
CA SER A 68 8.85 3.31 -2.00
C SER A 68 8.66 1.95 -2.69
N PRO A 69 8.85 0.79 -2.02
CA PRO A 69 8.51 -0.52 -2.58
C PRO A 69 7.01 -0.89 -2.48
N GLY A 70 6.19 -0.08 -1.81
CA GLY A 70 4.73 -0.24 -1.82
C GLY A 70 4.10 -1.04 -0.67
N PHE A 71 4.64 -0.99 0.57
CA PHE A 71 4.07 -1.72 1.72
C PHE A 71 2.79 -1.12 2.33
N MET A 72 1.84 -0.66 1.51
CA MET A 72 0.58 -0.08 1.96
C MET A 72 -0.53 -1.13 2.07
N ASN A 73 -1.21 -1.16 3.21
CA ASN A 73 -2.48 -1.85 3.36
C ASN A 73 -3.62 -0.93 2.89
N VAL A 74 -4.01 -1.11 1.63
CA VAL A 74 -5.00 -0.27 0.93
C VAL A 74 -6.37 -0.27 1.60
N PRO A 75 -7.02 -1.42 1.91
CA PRO A 75 -8.36 -1.39 2.50
C PRO A 75 -8.40 -0.77 3.90
N LYS A 76 -7.28 -0.82 4.64
CA LYS A 76 -7.17 -0.13 5.94
C LYS A 76 -6.70 1.32 5.82
N ILE A 77 -6.23 1.75 4.65
CA ILE A 77 -5.57 3.05 4.40
C ILE A 77 -4.42 3.25 5.41
N LYS A 78 -3.58 2.21 5.58
CA LYS A 78 -2.47 2.21 6.54
C LYS A 78 -1.18 1.70 5.89
N GLY A 79 -0.15 2.55 5.87
CA GLY A 79 1.19 2.18 5.42
C GLY A 79 2.30 2.49 6.42
N THR A 80 2.04 3.36 7.41
CA THR A 80 3.07 3.88 8.32
C THR A 80 3.73 2.79 9.15
N HIS A 81 2.93 1.89 9.75
CA HIS A 81 3.46 0.81 10.59
C HIS A 81 4.29 -0.19 9.79
N ASN A 82 3.85 -0.54 8.58
CA ASN A 82 4.60 -1.39 7.67
C ASN A 82 5.89 -0.69 7.19
N ALA A 83 5.82 0.61 6.90
CA ALA A 83 7.00 1.37 6.54
C ALA A 83 8.05 1.37 7.67
N MET A 84 7.63 1.62 8.91
CA MET A 84 8.51 1.54 10.08
C MET A 84 9.09 0.14 10.26
N LYS A 85 8.25 -0.91 10.20
CA LYS A 85 8.73 -2.28 10.35
C LYS A 85 9.73 -2.67 9.25
N SER A 86 9.51 -2.23 8.02
CA SER A 86 10.46 -2.48 6.93
C SER A 86 11.82 -1.80 7.17
N ALA A 87 11.82 -0.58 7.72
CA ALA A 87 13.06 0.12 8.05
C ALA A 87 13.83 -0.56 9.20
N MET A 88 13.13 -1.06 10.23
CA MET A 88 13.74 -1.82 11.31
C MET A 88 14.41 -3.10 10.80
N LEU A 89 13.69 -3.88 9.98
CA LEU A 89 14.23 -5.11 9.40
C LEU A 89 15.43 -4.85 8.49
N ALA A 90 15.38 -3.76 7.70
CA ALA A 90 16.51 -3.35 6.87
C ALA A 90 17.73 -2.99 7.73
N ALA A 91 17.55 -2.22 8.80
CA ALA A 91 18.63 -1.84 9.70
C ALA A 91 19.29 -3.07 10.36
N GLU A 92 18.48 -3.99 10.89
CA GLU A 92 18.97 -5.26 11.46
C GLU A 92 19.75 -6.05 10.41
N SER A 93 19.21 -6.20 9.19
CA SER A 93 19.89 -6.96 8.11
C SER A 93 21.20 -6.32 7.65
N ILE A 94 21.25 -4.99 7.55
CA ILE A 94 22.47 -4.26 7.18
C ILE A 94 23.52 -4.46 8.28
N PHE A 95 23.13 -4.28 9.55
CA PHE A 95 24.04 -4.45 10.67
C PHE A 95 24.63 -5.87 10.73
N ASP A 96 23.80 -6.89 10.56
CA ASP A 96 24.25 -8.28 10.55
C ASP A 96 25.18 -8.57 9.36
N THR A 97 24.90 -7.99 8.19
CA THR A 97 25.74 -8.17 6.98
C THR A 97 27.10 -7.50 7.14
N ILE A 98 27.17 -6.34 7.81
CA ILE A 98 28.44 -5.64 8.08
C ILE A 98 29.23 -6.33 9.19
N SER A 99 28.54 -6.91 10.18
CA SER A 99 29.17 -7.57 11.34
C SER A 99 29.60 -9.00 11.07
N SER A 100 28.93 -9.69 10.14
CA SER A 100 29.37 -10.99 9.64
C SER A 100 30.48 -10.73 8.62
N ASP A 101 31.66 -11.32 8.81
CA ASP A 101 32.86 -11.14 7.96
C ASP A 101 32.69 -11.82 6.57
N ILE A 102 31.49 -11.74 6.01
CA ILE A 102 31.05 -12.34 4.76
C ILE A 102 31.57 -11.48 3.62
N LYS A 103 32.43 -12.08 2.79
CA LYS A 103 32.90 -11.45 1.55
C LYS A 103 31.73 -11.06 0.66
N GLN A 104 31.59 -9.76 0.43
CA GLN A 104 30.65 -9.22 -0.54
C GLN A 104 31.26 -9.34 -1.94
N GLU A 105 30.44 -9.69 -2.93
CA GLU A 105 30.85 -9.75 -4.34
C GLU A 105 31.11 -8.34 -4.92
N THR A 106 30.51 -7.32 -4.31
CA THR A 106 30.56 -5.94 -4.76
C THR A 106 31.14 -5.01 -3.70
N VAL A 107 31.65 -3.84 -4.12
CA VAL A 107 32.17 -2.80 -3.20
C VAL A 107 31.08 -2.32 -2.23
N GLY A 108 29.84 -2.21 -2.69
CA GLY A 108 28.70 -1.86 -1.84
C GLY A 108 28.13 -3.06 -1.10
N VAL A 109 27.76 -2.87 0.17
CA VAL A 109 27.08 -3.88 1.00
C VAL A 109 25.72 -4.23 0.37
N ASN A 110 25.44 -5.51 0.20
CA ASN A 110 24.16 -5.99 -0.33
C ASN A 110 23.42 -6.80 0.75
N PRO A 111 22.42 -6.22 1.46
CA PRO A 111 21.75 -6.89 2.58
C PRO A 111 20.69 -7.89 2.11
N VAL A 112 21.08 -8.96 1.41
CA VAL A 112 20.16 -9.92 0.75
C VAL A 112 19.15 -10.54 1.72
N VAL A 113 19.57 -10.78 2.98
CA VAL A 113 18.73 -11.36 4.06
C VAL A 113 17.52 -10.48 4.40
N TYR A 114 17.56 -9.19 4.08
CA TYR A 114 16.44 -8.27 4.31
C TYR A 114 15.14 -8.74 3.64
N GLU A 115 15.22 -9.20 2.39
CA GLU A 115 14.03 -9.62 1.65
C GLU A 115 13.39 -10.86 2.27
N GLU A 116 14.21 -11.81 2.73
CA GLU A 116 13.73 -12.99 3.47
C GLU A 116 13.06 -12.57 4.79
N ARG A 117 13.69 -11.66 5.56
CA ARG A 117 13.10 -11.16 6.82
C ARG A 117 11.77 -10.47 6.59
N ILE A 118 11.63 -9.72 5.51
CA ILE A 118 10.35 -9.11 5.13
C ILE A 118 9.30 -10.21 4.88
N ARG A 119 9.60 -11.20 4.03
CA ARG A 119 8.68 -12.29 3.70
C ARG A 119 8.26 -13.12 4.92
N ASN A 120 9.14 -13.27 5.89
CA ASN A 120 8.88 -14.00 7.14
C ASN A 120 8.18 -13.15 8.23
N SER A 121 8.06 -11.84 8.03
CA SER A 121 7.51 -10.91 9.03
C SER A 121 5.98 -10.84 9.05
N CYS A 122 5.45 -10.19 10.09
CA CYS A 122 4.02 -9.85 10.17
C CYS A 122 3.55 -8.93 9.05
N LEU A 123 4.44 -8.07 8.52
CA LEU A 123 4.15 -7.16 7.41
C LEU A 123 3.70 -7.95 6.17
N TRP A 124 4.45 -9.00 5.81
CA TRP A 124 4.13 -9.80 4.61
C TRP A 124 2.79 -10.53 4.78
N LYS A 125 2.58 -11.14 5.95
CA LYS A 125 1.31 -11.80 6.28
C LYS A 125 0.12 -10.84 6.23
N GLU A 126 0.31 -9.61 6.71
CA GLU A 126 -0.72 -8.57 6.65
C GLU A 126 -1.08 -8.24 5.19
N LEU A 127 -0.09 -7.93 4.34
CA LEU A 127 -0.33 -7.59 2.93
C LEU A 127 -0.91 -8.78 2.16
N GLN A 128 -0.47 -10.00 2.45
CA GLN A 128 -1.01 -11.21 1.86
C GLN A 128 -2.49 -11.40 2.18
N SER A 129 -2.93 -11.11 3.41
CA SER A 129 -4.35 -11.25 3.78
C SER A 129 -5.30 -10.30 3.02
N VAL A 130 -4.78 -9.19 2.47
CA VAL A 130 -5.59 -8.16 1.78
C VAL A 130 -5.31 -8.07 0.29
N ARG A 131 -4.44 -8.92 -0.25
CA ARG A 131 -3.88 -8.81 -1.60
C ARG A 131 -4.93 -8.72 -2.71
N ASN A 132 -6.05 -9.42 -2.56
CA ASN A 132 -7.10 -9.47 -3.58
C ASN A 132 -8.19 -8.41 -3.41
N VAL A 133 -8.18 -7.66 -2.31
CA VAL A 133 -9.24 -6.69 -2.01
C VAL A 133 -9.28 -5.58 -3.07
N ARG A 134 -8.18 -4.85 -3.29
CA ARG A 134 -8.17 -3.75 -4.28
C ARG A 134 -8.41 -4.23 -5.73
N PRO A 135 -7.76 -5.30 -6.22
CA PRO A 135 -8.03 -5.81 -7.56
C PRO A 135 -9.48 -6.26 -7.80
N SER A 136 -10.20 -6.70 -6.77
CA SER A 136 -11.61 -7.13 -6.92
C SER A 136 -12.55 -6.00 -7.36
N PHE A 137 -12.18 -4.73 -7.13
CA PHE A 137 -12.93 -3.55 -7.57
C PHE A 137 -12.78 -3.27 -9.08
N SER A 138 -11.83 -3.93 -9.75
CA SER A 138 -11.62 -3.79 -11.20
C SER A 138 -12.50 -4.76 -12.02
N SER A 139 -13.33 -5.57 -11.36
CA SER A 139 -14.32 -6.41 -12.03
C SER A 139 -15.40 -5.57 -12.73
N SER A 140 -16.17 -6.19 -13.63
CA SER A 140 -17.30 -5.54 -14.32
C SER A 140 -18.37 -5.00 -13.36
N LEU A 141 -18.44 -5.53 -12.14
CA LEU A 141 -19.35 -5.11 -11.07
C LEU A 141 -18.80 -3.92 -10.25
N GLY A 142 -17.58 -3.47 -10.53
CA GLY A 142 -16.97 -2.29 -9.92
C GLY A 142 -17.00 -2.31 -8.39
N LEU A 143 -17.52 -1.22 -7.80
CA LEU A 143 -17.64 -1.03 -6.36
C LEU A 143 -18.38 -2.19 -5.67
N TYR A 144 -19.51 -2.62 -6.22
CA TYR A 144 -20.35 -3.65 -5.60
C TYR A 144 -19.69 -5.02 -5.65
N GLY A 145 -19.00 -5.34 -6.75
CA GLY A 145 -18.19 -6.56 -6.86
C GLY A 145 -17.09 -6.60 -5.80
N GLY A 146 -16.36 -5.48 -5.64
CA GLY A 146 -15.30 -5.39 -4.64
C GLY A 146 -15.80 -5.48 -3.20
N LEU A 147 -16.95 -4.88 -2.89
CA LEU A 147 -17.58 -5.00 -1.57
C LEU A 147 -18.03 -6.43 -1.26
N MET A 148 -18.69 -7.08 -2.22
CA MET A 148 -19.12 -8.49 -2.07
C MET A 148 -17.92 -9.41 -1.86
N TYR A 149 -16.87 -9.24 -2.68
CA TYR A 149 -15.62 -10.00 -2.55
C TYR A 149 -14.98 -9.80 -1.19
N THR A 150 -14.91 -8.55 -0.72
CA THR A 150 -14.35 -8.23 0.61
C THR A 150 -15.14 -8.90 1.73
N GLY A 151 -16.48 -8.88 1.67
CA GLY A 151 -17.33 -9.57 2.65
C GLY A 151 -17.07 -11.08 2.68
N LEU A 152 -17.03 -11.72 1.51
CA LEU A 152 -16.90 -13.17 1.42
C LEU A 152 -15.48 -13.66 1.73
N PHE A 153 -14.48 -13.13 1.04
CA PHE A 153 -13.12 -13.68 1.09
C PHE A 153 -12.27 -13.04 2.17
N TYR A 154 -12.45 -11.76 2.48
CA TYR A 154 -11.65 -11.09 3.52
C TYR A 154 -12.31 -11.17 4.90
N VAL A 155 -13.60 -10.81 5.03
CA VAL A 155 -14.26 -10.80 6.34
C VAL A 155 -14.51 -12.23 6.85
N LEU A 156 -15.11 -13.10 6.03
CA LEU A 156 -15.35 -14.51 6.41
C LEU A 156 -14.11 -15.38 6.17
N GLY A 157 -13.52 -15.33 4.98
CA GLY A 157 -12.40 -16.19 4.57
C GLY A 157 -11.01 -15.77 5.07
N ARG A 158 -10.87 -14.57 5.66
CA ARG A 158 -9.60 -14.02 6.18
C ARG A 158 -8.47 -13.91 5.13
N GLY A 159 -8.81 -13.83 3.83
CA GLY A 159 -7.82 -13.71 2.76
C GLY A 159 -7.03 -14.99 2.50
N LYS A 160 -7.57 -16.15 2.87
CA LYS A 160 -6.92 -17.47 2.75
C LYS A 160 -7.21 -18.18 1.42
N GLU A 161 -7.85 -17.51 0.47
CA GLU A 161 -8.10 -18.08 -0.85
C GLU A 161 -6.79 -18.54 -1.52
N PRO A 162 -6.75 -19.71 -2.19
CA PRO A 162 -5.54 -20.25 -2.82
C PRO A 162 -5.23 -19.64 -4.20
N TRP A 163 -5.57 -18.37 -4.42
CA TRP A 163 -5.31 -17.68 -5.69
C TRP A 163 -5.01 -16.19 -5.49
N ASP A 164 -4.47 -15.58 -6.52
CA ASP A 164 -4.15 -14.16 -6.60
C ASP A 164 -4.88 -13.52 -7.80
N ILE A 165 -5.44 -12.34 -7.58
CA ILE A 165 -6.02 -11.51 -8.62
C ILE A 165 -4.97 -10.47 -9.02
N TYR A 166 -4.72 -10.38 -10.33
CA TYR A 166 -3.83 -9.38 -10.92
C TYR A 166 -4.65 -8.28 -11.57
N THR A 167 -4.22 -7.04 -11.38
CA THR A 167 -4.88 -5.88 -12.00
C THR A 167 -4.57 -5.86 -13.49
N SER A 168 -5.59 -5.69 -14.34
CA SER A 168 -5.37 -5.41 -15.77
C SER A 168 -4.88 -3.96 -15.93
N ARG A 169 -3.85 -3.76 -16.76
CA ARG A 169 -3.43 -2.42 -17.20
C ARG A 169 -4.54 -1.71 -17.97
#